data_AF-A0A537KRW0-F1
#
_entry.id   AF-A0A537KRW0-F1
#
_cell.length_a   1.000
_cell.length_b   1.000
_cell.length_c   1.000
_cell.angle_alpha   90.00
_cell.angle_beta   90.00
_cell.angle_gamma   90.00
#
_symmetry.space_group_name_H-M   'P 1'
#
loop_
_entity.id
_entity.type
_entity.pdbx_description
1 polymer ?
#
loop_
_entity_poly.entity_id
_entity_poly.type
_entity_poly.pdbx_seq_one_letter_code
_entity_poly.pdbx_strand_id
1 'polypeptide(L)'
;MTHIEFFKLQAKNLFRDYQTKKQSFDQVIGDYLYEYDPKYFDMDSIVLDFDIDEDDFSLMKAQHIIAQMTGFRKWRDMSKASEPELELAKLLFDNQHKISAEDWEMYLKGAEDDNSTTFDPDLRVEIFKQRFVNQEGHESSFPDYRLNK
;
A
#
# COMPACT_ATOMS: atom_id res chain seq x y z
N MET A 1 8.01 -7.81 -16.47
CA MET A 1 6.76 -7.77 -15.69
C MET A 1 6.23 -6.36 -15.81
N THR A 2 4.98 -6.18 -16.21
CA THR A 2 4.33 -4.85 -16.23
C THR A 2 3.99 -4.41 -14.81
N HIS A 3 3.74 -3.11 -14.58
CA HIS A 3 3.34 -2.63 -13.26
C HIS A 3 2.06 -3.31 -12.74
N ILE A 4 1.07 -3.56 -13.61
CA ILE A 4 -0.15 -4.26 -13.20
C ILE A 4 0.10 -5.74 -12.85
N GLU A 5 1.03 -6.41 -13.53
CA GLU A 5 1.44 -7.78 -13.18
C GLU A 5 2.15 -7.81 -11.82
N PHE A 6 2.96 -6.78 -11.52
CA PHE A 6 3.58 -6.61 -10.22
C PHE A 6 2.52 -6.51 -9.11
N PHE A 7 1.52 -5.65 -9.24
CA PHE A 7 0.48 -5.53 -8.21
C PHE A 7 -0.39 -6.79 -8.06
N LYS A 8 -0.65 -7.52 -9.16
CA LYS A 8 -1.29 -8.84 -9.10
C LYS A 8 -0.44 -9.83 -8.29
N LEU A 9 0.88 -9.77 -8.41
CA LEU A 9 1.77 -10.60 -7.60
C LEU A 9 1.75 -10.18 -6.14
N GLN A 10 1.79 -8.88 -5.83
CA GLN A 10 1.70 -8.39 -4.45
C GLN A 10 0.40 -8.79 -3.77
N ALA A 11 -0.74 -8.70 -4.46
CA ALA A 11 -2.02 -9.16 -3.92
C ALA A 11 -2.03 -10.67 -3.64
N LYS A 12 -1.37 -11.48 -4.48
CA LYS A 12 -1.21 -12.92 -4.23
C LYS A 12 -0.31 -13.19 -3.04
N ASN A 13 0.76 -12.41 -2.86
CA ASN A 13 1.67 -12.53 -1.72
C ASN A 13 0.98 -12.16 -0.41
N LEU A 14 0.24 -11.05 -0.39
CA LEU A 14 -0.59 -10.65 0.76
C LEU A 14 -1.60 -11.74 1.12
N PHE A 15 -2.30 -12.28 0.12
CA PHE A 15 -3.25 -13.37 0.37
C PHE A 15 -2.57 -14.65 0.87
N ARG A 16 -1.35 -14.96 0.42
CA ARG A 16 -0.58 -16.10 0.94
C ARG A 16 -0.17 -15.90 2.40
N ASP A 17 0.22 -14.69 2.78
CA ASP A 17 0.57 -14.38 4.16
C ASP A 17 -0.67 -14.48 5.06
N TYR A 18 -1.81 -13.95 4.61
CA TYR A 18 -3.08 -14.16 5.30
C TYR A 18 -3.43 -15.65 5.46
N GLN A 19 -3.14 -16.50 4.47
CA GLN A 19 -3.41 -17.95 4.58
C GLN A 19 -2.58 -18.67 5.66
N THR A 20 -1.57 -18.02 6.24
CA THR A 20 -0.82 -18.57 7.38
C THR A 20 -1.56 -18.44 8.72
N LYS A 21 -2.69 -17.72 8.72
CA LYS A 21 -3.57 -17.45 9.87
C LYS A 21 -3.82 -18.68 10.73
N LYS A 22 -3.57 -18.55 12.02
CA LYS A 22 -3.89 -19.54 13.06
C LYS A 22 -4.57 -18.87 14.23
N GLN A 23 -5.57 -19.53 14.80
CA GLN A 23 -6.16 -19.09 16.06
C GLN A 23 -5.23 -19.44 17.22
N SER A 24 -4.99 -18.46 18.09
CA SER A 24 -4.22 -18.59 19.31
C SER A 24 -5.03 -17.98 20.45
N PHE A 25 -5.03 -18.64 21.61
CA PHE A 25 -5.75 -18.11 22.77
C PHE A 25 -4.87 -17.08 23.49
N ASP A 26 -5.33 -15.83 23.54
CA ASP A 26 -4.65 -14.76 24.24
C ASP A 26 -5.16 -14.68 25.69
N GLN A 27 -4.25 -14.91 26.64
CA GLN A 27 -4.58 -14.92 28.07
C GLN A 27 -4.84 -13.52 28.65
N VAL A 28 -4.34 -12.46 28.02
CA VAL A 28 -4.47 -11.07 28.49
C VAL A 28 -5.89 -10.58 28.25
N ILE A 29 -6.45 -10.87 27.08
CA ILE A 29 -7.83 -10.49 26.74
C ILE A 29 -8.84 -11.59 27.06
N GLY A 30 -8.39 -12.83 27.28
CA GLY A 30 -9.25 -13.97 27.59
C GLY A 30 -10.08 -14.46 26.40
N ASP A 31 -9.59 -14.27 25.17
CA ASP A 31 -10.27 -14.62 23.92
C ASP A 31 -9.26 -15.13 22.88
N TYR A 32 -9.75 -15.64 21.75
CA TYR A 32 -8.92 -16.06 20.62
C TYR A 32 -8.55 -14.88 19.74
N LEU A 33 -7.27 -14.78 19.40
CA LEU A 33 -6.73 -13.90 18.39
C LEU A 33 -6.22 -14.70 17.19
N TYR A 34 -6.02 -13.99 16.09
CA TYR A 34 -5.33 -14.52 14.93
C TYR A 34 -3.85 -14.16 14.97
N GLU A 35 -3.01 -15.16 14.77
CA GLU A 35 -1.57 -15.02 14.57
C GLU A 35 -1.22 -15.41 13.13
N TYR A 36 -0.22 -14.72 12.57
CA TYR A 36 0.28 -14.95 11.22
C TYR A 36 1.75 -15.36 11.25
N ASP A 37 2.20 -16.14 10.25
CA ASP A 37 3.62 -16.42 9.97
C ASP A 37 3.97 -15.84 8.58
N PRO A 38 3.93 -14.51 8.43
CA PRO A 38 4.00 -13.88 7.13
C PRO A 38 5.42 -13.84 6.57
N LYS A 39 5.53 -13.86 5.23
CA LYS A 39 6.81 -13.76 4.52
C LYS A 39 7.00 -12.42 3.82
N TYR A 40 5.93 -11.78 3.36
CA TYR A 40 6.02 -10.60 2.50
C TYR A 40 5.53 -9.34 3.22
N PHE A 41 4.46 -9.43 4.00
CA PHE A 41 3.79 -8.28 4.59
C PHE A 41 3.59 -8.40 6.10
N ASP A 42 3.65 -7.26 6.79
CA ASP A 42 3.22 -7.13 8.17
C ASP A 42 1.69 -7.25 8.23
N MET A 43 1.21 -8.48 8.44
CA MET A 43 -0.22 -8.78 8.43
C MET A 43 -0.95 -8.10 9.59
N ASP A 44 -0.34 -8.03 10.77
CA ASP A 44 -0.98 -7.44 11.95
C ASP A 44 -1.27 -5.95 11.72
N SER A 45 -0.28 -5.20 11.20
CA SER A 45 -0.47 -3.80 10.85
C SER A 45 -1.51 -3.62 9.73
N ILE A 46 -1.46 -4.46 8.68
CA ILE A 46 -2.42 -4.38 7.58
C ILE A 46 -3.85 -4.68 8.04
N VAL A 47 -4.06 -5.67 8.90
CA VAL A 47 -5.39 -6.03 9.40
C VAL A 47 -5.99 -4.86 10.18
N LEU A 48 -5.21 -4.23 11.04
CA LEU A 48 -5.63 -3.09 11.85
C LEU A 48 -5.90 -1.84 10.99
N ASP A 49 -4.96 -1.46 10.13
CA ASP A 49 -5.03 -0.18 9.40
C ASP A 49 -6.10 -0.20 8.29
N PHE A 50 -6.42 -1.38 7.75
CA PHE A 50 -7.42 -1.54 6.69
C PHE A 50 -8.76 -2.14 7.17
N ASP A 51 -8.95 -2.31 8.48
CA ASP A 51 -10.16 -2.86 9.10
C ASP A 51 -10.61 -4.16 8.43
N ILE A 52 -9.67 -5.11 8.32
CA ILE A 52 -9.91 -6.38 7.63
C ILE A 52 -10.77 -7.29 8.50
N ASP A 53 -11.91 -7.72 7.95
CA ASP A 53 -12.63 -8.88 8.48
C ASP A 53 -11.79 -10.14 8.24
N GLU A 54 -11.09 -10.57 9.28
CA GLU A 54 -10.17 -11.70 9.24
C GLU A 54 -10.88 -13.01 8.95
N ASP A 55 -12.20 -13.14 9.16
CA ASP A 55 -12.97 -14.35 8.87
C ASP A 55 -13.47 -14.42 7.42
N ASP A 56 -13.52 -13.29 6.72
CA ASP A 56 -13.90 -13.20 5.31
C ASP A 56 -12.83 -12.43 4.53
N PHE A 57 -11.63 -12.98 4.37
CA PHE A 57 -10.61 -12.39 3.49
C PHE A 57 -10.37 -13.24 2.24
N SER A 58 -10.45 -12.60 1.07
CA SER A 58 -10.27 -13.25 -0.23
C SER A 58 -9.18 -12.57 -1.05
N LEU A 59 -8.71 -13.24 -2.10
CA LEU A 59 -7.75 -12.64 -3.04
C LEU A 59 -8.26 -11.34 -3.67
N MET A 60 -9.57 -11.21 -3.89
CA MET A 60 -10.16 -9.96 -4.38
C MET A 60 -10.03 -8.84 -3.34
N LYS A 61 -10.27 -9.13 -2.05
CA LYS A 61 -10.06 -8.16 -0.97
C LYS A 61 -8.58 -7.80 -0.86
N ALA A 62 -7.66 -8.76 -0.96
CA ALA A 62 -6.21 -8.48 -1.02
C ALA A 62 -5.83 -7.56 -2.19
N GLN A 63 -6.43 -7.72 -3.37
CA GLN A 63 -6.24 -6.79 -4.49
C GLN A 63 -6.73 -5.38 -4.18
N HIS A 64 -7.84 -5.24 -3.45
CA HIS A 64 -8.35 -3.95 -3.00
C HIS A 64 -7.39 -3.27 -2.01
N ILE A 65 -6.87 -4.02 -1.04
CA ILE A 65 -5.90 -3.50 -0.06
C ILE A 65 -4.63 -2.98 -0.76
N ILE A 66 -4.05 -3.76 -1.68
CA ILE A 66 -2.87 -3.32 -2.46
C ILE A 66 -3.16 -2.04 -3.26
N ALA A 67 -4.37 -1.89 -3.79
CA ALA A 67 -4.76 -0.65 -4.47
C ALA A 67 -4.79 0.55 -3.50
N GLN A 68 -5.44 0.40 -2.34
CA GLN A 68 -5.53 1.45 -1.33
C GLN A 68 -4.16 1.86 -0.78
N MET A 69 -3.30 0.88 -0.50
CA MET A 69 -1.93 1.07 -0.04
C MET A 69 -1.07 1.91 -1.00
N THR A 70 -1.47 2.02 -2.26
CA THR A 70 -0.73 2.74 -3.32
C THR A 70 -1.48 3.96 -3.87
N GLY A 71 -2.50 4.44 -3.15
CA GLY A 71 -3.22 5.68 -3.48
C GLY A 71 -4.42 5.50 -4.40
N PHE A 72 -4.81 4.27 -4.72
CA PHE A 72 -6.05 4.01 -5.47
C PHE A 72 -7.20 3.62 -4.54
N ARG A 73 -8.40 4.13 -4.80
CA ARG A 73 -9.58 3.77 -3.99
C ARG A 73 -9.93 2.28 -4.05
N LYS A 74 -9.72 1.62 -5.19
CA LYS A 74 -10.10 0.21 -5.41
C LYS A 74 -9.34 -0.41 -6.58
N TRP A 75 -9.19 -1.74 -6.56
CA TRP A 75 -8.51 -2.50 -7.61
C TRP A 75 -9.01 -2.22 -9.03
N ARG A 76 -10.32 -2.03 -9.20
CA ARG A 76 -10.90 -1.75 -10.52
C ARG A 76 -10.31 -0.49 -11.15
N ASP A 77 -10.04 0.54 -10.36
CA ASP A 77 -9.52 1.81 -10.85
C ASP A 77 -8.04 1.64 -11.21
N MET A 78 -7.24 1.03 -10.34
CA MET A 78 -5.85 0.64 -10.64
C MET A 78 -5.75 -0.23 -11.91
N SER A 79 -6.63 -1.22 -12.08
CA SER A 79 -6.55 -2.16 -13.22
C SER A 79 -6.77 -1.52 -14.59
N LYS A 80 -7.28 -0.28 -14.61
CA LYS A 80 -7.55 0.52 -15.81
C LYS A 80 -6.69 1.78 -15.88
N ALA A 81 -5.82 1.97 -14.90
CA ALA A 81 -4.95 3.13 -14.82
C ALA A 81 -3.94 3.15 -15.98
N SER A 82 -3.52 4.34 -16.34
CA SER A 82 -2.45 4.56 -17.30
C SER A 82 -1.10 4.10 -16.76
N GLU A 83 -0.12 3.91 -17.65
CA GLU A 83 1.21 3.47 -17.24
C GLU A 83 1.90 4.42 -16.24
N PRO A 84 1.84 5.77 -16.39
CA PRO A 84 2.44 6.67 -15.41
C PRO A 84 1.74 6.61 -14.04
N GLU A 85 0.42 6.42 -13.99
CA GLU A 85 -0.31 6.24 -12.72
C GLU A 85 0.13 4.93 -12.03
N LEU A 86 0.33 3.85 -12.79
CA LEU A 86 0.82 2.58 -12.27
C LEU A 86 2.29 2.65 -11.84
N GLU A 87 3.11 3.44 -12.54
CA GLU A 87 4.49 3.73 -12.14
C GLU A 87 4.52 4.50 -10.81
N LEU A 88 3.71 5.56 -10.67
CA LEU A 88 3.60 6.32 -9.43
C LEU A 88 3.18 5.43 -8.26
N ALA A 89 2.17 4.58 -8.46
CA ALA A 89 1.76 3.62 -7.44
C ALA A 89 2.86 2.64 -7.06
N LYS A 90 3.73 2.26 -8.00
CA LYS A 90 4.87 1.39 -7.69
C LYS A 90 5.92 2.14 -6.90
N LEU A 91 6.19 3.40 -7.24
CA LEU A 91 7.08 4.25 -6.47
C LEU A 91 6.58 4.45 -5.04
N LEU A 92 5.27 4.67 -4.85
CA LEU A 92 4.64 4.73 -3.54
C LEU A 92 4.81 3.41 -2.77
N PHE A 93 4.55 2.28 -3.42
CA PHE A 93 4.76 0.95 -2.82
C PHE A 93 6.23 0.73 -2.40
N ASP A 94 7.17 1.09 -3.26
CA ASP A 94 8.59 0.86 -3.02
C ASP A 94 9.16 1.77 -1.90
N ASN A 95 8.53 2.94 -1.68
CA ASN A 95 9.01 4.00 -0.80
C ASN A 95 8.06 4.28 0.38
N GLN A 96 7.27 3.30 0.83
CA GLN A 96 6.35 3.46 1.97
C GLN A 96 7.04 3.99 3.23
N HIS A 97 8.26 3.53 3.51
CA HIS A 97 9.09 4.06 4.61
C HIS A 97 9.38 5.57 4.55
N LYS A 98 9.29 6.21 3.37
CA LYS A 98 9.55 7.65 3.20
C LYS A 98 8.28 8.48 3.25
N ILE A 99 7.19 7.99 2.66
CA ILE A 99 5.90 8.69 2.62
C ILE A 99 4.77 7.69 2.38
N SER A 100 3.62 7.92 3.04
CA SER A 100 2.41 7.14 2.80
C SER A 100 1.68 7.62 1.54
N ALA A 101 0.80 6.79 0.98
CA ALA A 101 -0.02 7.21 -0.15
C ALA A 101 -0.94 8.39 0.18
N GLU A 102 -1.43 8.47 1.43
CA GLU A 102 -2.28 9.57 1.90
C GLU A 102 -1.47 10.87 2.05
N ASP A 103 -0.30 10.82 2.70
CA ASP A 103 0.57 11.99 2.84
C ASP A 103 1.03 12.53 1.48
N TRP A 104 1.27 11.63 0.53
CA TRP A 104 1.57 12.01 -0.86
C TRP A 104 0.40 12.73 -1.52
N GLU A 105 -0.83 12.22 -1.36
CA GLU A 105 -2.03 12.88 -1.90
C GLU A 105 -2.21 14.29 -1.30
N MET A 106 -1.99 14.44 0.01
CA MET A 106 -2.04 15.76 0.68
C MET A 106 -0.95 16.70 0.18
N TYR A 107 0.30 16.22 0.05
CA TYR A 107 1.41 16.99 -0.51
C TYR A 107 1.09 17.48 -1.91
N LEU A 108 0.60 16.57 -2.76
CA LEU A 108 0.28 16.88 -4.15
C LEU A 108 -0.82 17.93 -4.24
N LYS A 109 -1.88 17.77 -3.46
CA LYS A 109 -3.00 18.72 -3.43
C LYS A 109 -2.54 20.11 -2.99
N GLY A 110 -1.72 20.21 -1.94
CA GLY A 110 -1.16 21.50 -1.52
C GLY A 110 -0.33 22.15 -2.62
N ALA A 111 0.51 21.38 -3.30
CA ALA A 111 1.30 21.89 -4.42
C ALA A 111 0.43 22.32 -5.62
N GLU A 112 -0.63 21.57 -5.95
CA GLU A 112 -1.59 21.91 -7.00
C GLU A 112 -2.35 23.21 -6.66
N ASP A 113 -2.80 23.36 -5.40
CA ASP A 113 -3.50 24.55 -4.91
C ASP A 113 -2.59 25.80 -4.94
N ASP A 114 -1.35 25.68 -4.45
CA ASP A 114 -0.35 26.76 -4.44
C ASP A 114 0.00 27.23 -5.86
N ASN A 115 -0.02 26.33 -6.83
CA ASN A 115 0.27 26.64 -8.24
C ASN A 115 -0.99 26.88 -9.07
N SER A 116 -2.19 26.78 -8.48
CA SER A 116 -3.49 26.93 -9.16
C SER A 116 -3.60 26.09 -10.43
N THR A 117 -3.09 24.86 -10.40
CA THR A 117 -3.05 23.95 -11.54
C THR A 117 -3.23 22.50 -11.08
N THR A 118 -3.56 21.61 -12.02
CA THR A 118 -3.54 20.15 -11.77
C THR A 118 -2.35 19.56 -12.51
N PHE A 119 -1.57 18.73 -11.84
CA PHE A 119 -0.45 18.04 -12.46
C PHE A 119 -0.94 16.80 -13.19
N ASP A 120 -0.49 16.61 -14.43
CA ASP A 120 -0.74 15.36 -15.15
C ASP A 120 0.06 14.19 -14.53
N PRO A 121 -0.31 12.93 -14.84
CA PRO A 121 0.35 11.76 -14.27
C PRO A 121 1.88 11.71 -14.45
N ASP A 122 2.40 12.16 -15.59
CA ASP A 122 3.84 12.14 -15.86
C ASP A 122 4.57 13.12 -14.94
N LEU A 123 4.06 14.34 -14.80
CA LEU A 123 4.63 15.34 -13.89
C LEU A 123 4.57 14.88 -12.42
N ARG A 124 3.49 14.18 -12.01
CA ARG A 124 3.39 13.59 -10.66
C ARG A 124 4.51 12.59 -10.39
N VAL A 125 4.84 11.74 -11.37
CA VAL A 125 5.96 10.79 -11.29
C VAL A 125 7.29 11.54 -11.15
N GLU A 126 7.52 12.58 -11.95
CA GLU A 126 8.74 13.39 -11.88
C GLU A 126 8.92 14.05 -10.52
N ILE A 127 7.86 14.66 -9.99
CA ILE A 127 7.85 15.28 -8.65
C ILE A 127 8.18 14.23 -7.60
N PHE A 128 7.53 13.06 -7.64
CA PHE A 128 7.78 12.00 -6.68
C PHE A 128 9.23 11.55 -6.69
N LYS A 129 9.80 11.31 -7.88
CA LYS A 129 11.21 10.92 -8.03
C LYS A 129 12.15 11.99 -7.47
N GLN A 130 11.92 13.26 -7.81
CA GLN A 130 12.76 14.36 -7.32
C GLN A 130 12.70 14.54 -5.81
N ARG A 131 11.54 14.32 -5.19
CA ARG A 131 11.33 14.56 -3.77
C ARG A 131 11.63 13.36 -2.88
N PHE A 132 11.21 12.16 -3.26
CA PHE A 132 11.25 11.01 -2.36
C PHE A 132 12.22 9.92 -2.82
N VAL A 133 12.50 9.80 -4.11
CA VAL A 133 13.47 8.80 -4.60
C VAL A 133 14.90 9.34 -4.52
N ASN A 134 15.11 10.57 -4.99
CA ASN A 134 16.45 11.16 -5.12
C ASN A 134 16.92 11.87 -3.85
N GLN A 135 16.09 11.94 -2.81
CA GLN A 135 16.43 12.57 -1.53
C GLN A 135 16.28 11.55 -0.39
N GLU A 136 17.16 11.69 0.59
CA GLU A 136 17.21 10.88 1.81
C GLU A 136 16.73 11.72 3.01
N GLY A 137 16.41 11.03 4.11
CA GLY A 137 15.98 11.68 5.35
C GLY A 137 14.46 11.91 5.47
N HIS A 138 13.69 11.44 4.49
CA HIS A 138 12.24 11.29 4.63
C HIS A 138 11.92 10.04 5.44
N GLU A 139 10.99 10.17 6.37
CA GLU A 139 10.46 9.07 7.17
C GLU A 139 8.94 9.25 7.26
N SER A 140 8.19 8.21 6.89
CA SER A 140 6.74 8.24 7.04
C SER A 140 6.36 8.04 8.49
N SER A 141 5.31 8.74 8.93
CA SER A 141 4.65 8.46 10.21
C SER A 141 3.81 7.17 10.16
N PHE A 142 3.58 6.61 8.97
CA PHE A 142 2.84 5.38 8.74
C PHE A 142 3.80 4.20 8.51
N PRO A 143 3.37 2.97 8.83
CA PRO A 143 4.21 1.79 8.68
C PRO A 143 4.56 1.49 7.21
N ASP A 144 5.78 1.00 6.99
CA ASP A 144 6.14 0.27 5.77
C ASP A 144 5.67 -1.17 5.97
N TYR A 145 4.61 -1.55 5.27
CA TYR A 145 3.96 -2.85 5.48
C TYR A 145 4.78 -4.02 4.93
N ARG A 146 5.92 -3.79 4.29
CA ARG A 146 6.73 -4.83 3.65
C ARG A 146 7.80 -5.34 4.61
N LEU A 147 7.84 -6.65 4.82
CA LEU A 147 8.82 -7.30 5.70
C LEU A 147 10.19 -7.47 5.05
N ASN A 148 10.23 -7.65 3.74
CA ASN A 148 11.46 -7.83 2.97
C ASN A 148 11.54 -6.75 1.88
N LYS A 149 12.54 -5.86 2.01
CA LYS A 149 12.78 -4.72 1.11
C LYS A 149 13.68 -5.10 -0.06
#